data_AF-A0A7Z7NK36-F1
#
_entry.id   AF-A0A7Z7NK36-F1
#
_cell.length_a   1.000
_cell.length_b   1.000
_cell.length_c   1.000
_cell.angle_alpha   90.00
_cell.angle_beta   90.00
_cell.angle_gamma   90.00
#
_symmetry.space_group_name_H-M   'P 1'
#
loop_
_entity.id
_entity.type
_entity.pdbx_description
1 polymer ?
#
loop_
_entity_poly.entity_id
_entity_poly.type
_entity_poly.pdbx_seq_one_letter_code
_entity_poly.pdbx_strand_id
1 'polypeptide(L)'
;MVTATFRFYEELNDFLAPDQRRRDLSCVCARAATVKHMIEALGVPHTEVELILVNGESSGFDRQLCEGDRVSVYPKFERIDVSPLLRVRGQPLRVMRFVADAHLGGLAHLLRMTGFDTLYDNHFEDSEIERIAVDEGRIVLTRDRELLKRRGITHGCYVRALKSRQQVREIFARLDLAGSARPFSLCLDCNAPLRALDPSGAAGRVPDGVLARHRSFVTCDRCRRVFWEGSHWRCMRALVDELVQGAGTDPG
;
A
#
# COMPACT_ATOMS: atom_id res chain seq x y z
N MET A 1 30.28 -12.16 18.38
CA MET A 1 29.48 -12.25 17.14
C MET A 1 28.76 -13.58 17.17
N VAL A 2 27.62 -13.69 16.49
CA VAL A 2 26.92 -14.95 16.29
C VAL A 2 26.63 -15.16 14.81
N THR A 3 26.55 -16.39 14.35
CA THR A 3 26.17 -16.72 12.97
C THR A 3 24.71 -17.16 12.94
N ALA A 4 23.89 -16.55 12.08
CA ALA A 4 22.51 -16.96 11.85
C ALA A 4 22.26 -17.12 10.35
N THR A 5 21.33 -17.99 9.97
CA THR A 5 20.97 -18.26 8.58
C THR A 5 19.60 -17.66 8.28
N PHE A 6 19.52 -16.80 7.27
CA PHE A 6 18.27 -16.14 6.85
C PHE A 6 17.75 -16.75 5.55
N ARG A 7 16.43 -16.95 5.48
CA ARG A 7 15.71 -17.34 4.27
C ARG A 7 14.53 -16.41 4.05
N PHE A 8 14.51 -15.75 2.89
CA PHE A 8 13.42 -14.86 2.48
C PHE A 8 12.53 -15.53 1.44
N TYR A 9 11.22 -15.37 1.59
CA TYR A 9 10.21 -15.99 0.74
C TYR A 9 9.51 -14.97 -0.17
N GLU A 10 9.05 -15.46 -1.32
CA GLU A 10 8.29 -14.71 -2.33
C GLU A 10 8.90 -13.32 -2.66
N GLU A 11 8.09 -12.27 -2.66
CA GLU A 11 8.47 -10.91 -3.09
C GLU A 11 9.54 -10.26 -2.21
N LEU A 12 9.85 -10.82 -1.03
CA LEU A 12 10.96 -10.32 -0.22
C LEU A 12 12.31 -10.51 -0.92
N ASN A 13 12.40 -11.49 -1.83
CA ASN A 13 13.61 -11.73 -2.62
C ASN A 13 13.93 -10.58 -3.57
N ASP A 14 12.96 -9.74 -3.94
CA ASP A 14 13.20 -8.59 -4.82
C ASP A 14 14.07 -7.51 -4.16
N PHE A 15 14.11 -7.49 -2.83
CA PHE A 15 14.97 -6.58 -2.06
C PHE A 15 16.42 -7.06 -1.97
N LEU A 16 16.68 -8.35 -2.16
CA LEU A 16 18.01 -8.92 -2.04
C LEU A 16 18.82 -8.75 -3.33
N ALA A 17 20.15 -8.77 -3.20
CA ALA A 17 21.06 -8.82 -4.34
C ALA A 17 20.76 -10.07 -5.20
N PRO A 18 20.87 -10.00 -6.55
CA PRO A 18 20.44 -11.09 -7.44
C PRO A 18 21.02 -12.47 -7.11
N ASP A 19 22.27 -12.53 -6.65
CA ASP A 19 23.02 -13.73 -6.25
C ASP A 19 22.58 -14.32 -4.90
N GLN A 20 21.88 -13.53 -4.08
CA GLN A 20 21.39 -13.87 -2.75
C GLN A 20 19.91 -14.30 -2.75
N ARG A 21 19.20 -14.12 -3.87
CA ARG A 21 17.76 -14.42 -3.98
C ARG A 21 17.48 -15.91 -3.90
N ARG A 22 16.43 -16.28 -3.15
CA ARG A 22 15.89 -17.64 -2.99
C ARG A 22 16.93 -18.63 -2.49
N ARG A 23 17.85 -18.17 -1.64
CA ARG A 23 18.92 -18.95 -1.02
C ARG A 23 18.93 -18.74 0.49
N ASP A 24 19.61 -19.65 1.17
CA ASP A 24 19.91 -19.51 2.59
C ASP A 24 21.16 -18.63 2.73
N LEU A 25 21.05 -17.56 3.52
CA LEU A 25 22.09 -16.57 3.71
C LEU A 25 22.68 -16.70 5.11
N SER A 26 23.90 -17.22 5.21
CA SER A 26 24.65 -17.22 6.47
C SER A 26 25.21 -15.82 6.74
N CYS A 27 24.81 -15.23 7.85
CA CYS A 27 25.16 -13.86 8.22
C CYS A 27 25.84 -13.81 9.59
N VAL A 28 26.97 -13.10 9.64
CA VAL A 28 27.63 -12.77 10.91
C VAL A 28 26.92 -11.58 11.53
N CYS A 29 26.41 -11.77 12.74
CA CYS A 29 25.61 -10.82 13.47
C CYS A 29 26.37 -10.33 14.71
N ALA A 30 26.19 -9.05 15.07
CA ALA A 30 26.63 -8.56 16.36
C ALA A 30 25.92 -9.33 17.50
N ARG A 31 26.56 -9.46 18.66
CA ARG A 31 26.09 -10.33 19.76
C ARG A 31 24.72 -9.91 20.34
N ALA A 32 24.30 -8.65 20.11
CA ALA A 32 23.01 -8.10 20.51
C ALA A 32 22.15 -7.69 19.29
N ALA A 33 22.49 -8.16 18.09
CA ALA A 33 21.70 -7.86 16.89
C ALA A 33 20.32 -8.51 17.01
N THR A 34 19.28 -7.71 16.78
CA THR A 34 17.91 -8.24 16.72
C THR A 34 17.60 -8.75 15.32
N VAL A 35 16.56 -9.56 15.21
CA VAL A 35 16.04 -10.04 13.91
C VAL A 35 15.74 -8.85 12.98
N LYS A 36 15.08 -7.79 13.48
CA LYS A 36 14.80 -6.58 12.69
C LYS A 36 16.06 -5.97 12.08
N HIS A 37 17.08 -5.74 12.92
CA HIS A 37 18.32 -5.11 12.47
C HIS A 37 18.96 -5.91 11.33
N MET A 38 18.98 -7.24 11.42
CA MET A 38 19.57 -8.08 10.38
C MET A 38 18.71 -8.14 9.11
N ILE A 39 17.39 -8.21 9.24
CA ILE A 39 16.46 -8.14 8.09
C ILE A 39 16.67 -6.84 7.30
N GLU A 40 16.74 -5.69 8.00
CA GLU A 40 16.95 -4.38 7.37
C GLU A 40 18.36 -4.22 6.80
N ALA A 41 19.38 -4.78 7.45
CA ALA A 41 20.75 -4.79 6.97
C ALA A 41 20.92 -5.62 5.69
N LEU A 42 20.16 -6.71 5.56
CA LEU A 42 20.02 -7.49 4.31
C LEU A 42 19.16 -6.77 3.28
N GLY A 43 18.58 -5.63 3.67
CA GLY A 43 17.91 -4.68 2.80
C GLY A 43 16.39 -4.77 2.81
N VAL A 44 15.81 -5.79 3.41
CA VAL A 44 14.35 -5.97 3.43
C VAL A 44 13.75 -5.00 4.46
N PRO A 45 12.84 -4.09 4.07
CA PRO A 45 12.17 -3.23 5.04
C PRO A 45 11.28 -4.06 5.97
N HIS A 46 11.28 -3.79 7.29
CA HIS A 46 10.46 -4.53 8.25
C HIS A 46 8.95 -4.40 7.96
N THR A 47 8.53 -3.31 7.32
CA THR A 47 7.13 -3.07 6.94
C THR A 47 6.61 -4.07 5.91
N GLU A 48 7.50 -4.73 5.16
CA GLU A 48 7.16 -5.72 4.14
C GLU A 48 7.00 -7.13 4.73
N VAL A 49 7.43 -7.34 5.98
CA VAL A 49 7.46 -8.63 6.66
C VAL A 49 6.21 -8.78 7.53
N GLU A 50 5.58 -9.95 7.44
CA GLU A 50 4.37 -10.28 8.20
C GLU A 50 4.60 -11.41 9.20
N LEU A 51 5.41 -12.41 8.83
CA LEU A 51 5.73 -13.53 9.70
C LEU A 51 7.23 -13.80 9.72
N ILE A 52 7.75 -13.96 10.93
CA ILE A 52 9.11 -14.39 11.19
C ILE A 52 9.03 -15.70 11.96
N LEU A 53 9.69 -16.73 11.45
CA LEU A 53 9.93 -17.96 12.18
C LEU A 53 11.40 -18.04 12.53
N VAL A 54 11.73 -18.24 13.81
CA VAL A 54 13.09 -18.61 14.22
C VAL A 54 13.08 -20.05 14.69
N ASN A 55 13.85 -20.91 14.03
CA ASN A 55 13.90 -22.35 14.26
C ASN A 55 12.52 -23.02 14.19
N GLY A 56 11.64 -22.49 13.33
CA GLY A 56 10.26 -22.98 13.15
C GLY A 56 9.22 -22.35 14.08
N GLU A 57 9.63 -21.54 15.06
CA GLU A 57 8.72 -20.90 16.02
C GLU A 57 8.43 -19.44 15.66
N SER A 58 7.16 -19.04 15.74
CA SER A 58 6.72 -17.66 15.48
C SER A 58 7.39 -16.67 16.44
N SER A 59 8.04 -15.64 15.87
CA SER A 59 8.86 -14.68 16.59
C SER A 59 8.61 -13.24 16.16
N GLY A 60 9.10 -12.30 16.97
CA GLY A 60 9.00 -10.87 16.75
C GLY A 60 10.32 -10.22 16.32
N PHE A 61 10.22 -8.96 15.90
CA PHE A 61 11.35 -8.14 15.43
C PHE A 61 12.45 -7.89 16.48
N ASP A 62 12.09 -7.85 17.76
CA ASP A 62 13.00 -7.51 18.86
C ASP A 62 13.81 -8.70 19.39
N ARG A 63 13.53 -9.93 18.93
CA ARG A 63 14.28 -11.12 19.36
C ARG A 63 15.76 -10.96 19.00
N GLN A 64 16.63 -11.19 19.97
CA GLN A 64 18.07 -11.26 19.75
C GLN A 64 18.44 -12.58 19.07
N LEU A 65 19.41 -12.53 18.16
CA LEU A 65 19.89 -13.71 17.44
C LEU A 65 20.89 -14.51 18.29
N CYS A 66 20.76 -15.83 18.24
CA CYS A 66 21.68 -16.79 18.83
C CYS A 66 22.53 -17.48 17.75
N GLU A 67 23.65 -18.08 18.16
CA GLU A 67 24.48 -18.89 17.27
C GLU A 67 23.66 -20.06 16.67
N GLY A 68 23.72 -20.22 15.36
CA GLY A 68 23.05 -21.29 14.63
C GLY A 68 21.56 -21.04 14.36
N ASP A 69 20.99 -19.90 14.76
CA ASP A 69 19.58 -19.61 14.50
C ASP A 69 19.26 -19.66 12.99
N ARG A 70 18.16 -20.31 12.64
CA ARG A 70 17.58 -20.29 11.30
C ARG A 70 16.35 -19.41 11.28
N VAL A 71 16.40 -18.31 10.54
CA VAL A 71 15.36 -17.29 10.45
C VAL A 71 14.68 -17.38 9.09
N SER A 72 13.41 -17.76 9.07
CA SER A 72 12.54 -17.73 7.88
C SER A 72 11.67 -16.48 7.92
N VAL A 73 11.69 -15.68 6.85
CA VAL A 73 11.02 -14.38 6.76
C VAL A 73 10.02 -14.40 5.62
N TYR A 74 8.76 -14.15 5.95
CA TYR A 74 7.64 -14.19 5.02
C TYR A 74 7.00 -12.80 4.85
N PRO A 75 6.62 -12.43 3.62
CA PRO A 75 5.96 -11.16 3.36
C PRO A 75 4.51 -11.15 3.85
N LYS A 76 3.90 -9.96 3.76
CA LYS A 76 2.45 -9.74 3.89
C LYS A 76 1.67 -10.52 2.84
N PHE A 77 1.22 -11.71 3.20
CA PHE A 77 0.19 -12.42 2.44
C PHE A 77 -1.18 -12.10 3.04
N GLU A 78 -2.03 -11.46 2.26
CA GLU A 78 -3.46 -11.32 2.62
C GLU A 78 -4.31 -12.51 2.15
N ARG A 79 -3.73 -13.48 1.43
CA ARG A 79 -4.45 -14.64 0.86
C ARG A 79 -4.49 -15.88 1.75
N ILE A 80 -3.76 -15.92 2.86
CA ILE A 80 -3.77 -17.06 3.80
C ILE A 80 -4.15 -16.51 5.18
N ASP A 81 -5.19 -17.06 5.79
CA ASP A 81 -5.55 -16.73 7.18
C ASP A 81 -4.48 -17.25 8.13
N VAL A 82 -3.43 -16.45 8.31
CA VAL A 82 -2.34 -16.69 9.26
C VAL A 82 -2.67 -16.12 10.64
N SER A 83 -3.91 -15.65 10.89
CA SER A 83 -4.31 -15.02 12.16
C SER A 83 -3.89 -15.79 13.41
N PRO A 84 -3.93 -17.15 13.47
CA PRO A 84 -3.46 -17.89 14.64
C PRO A 84 -1.94 -17.80 14.89
N LEU A 85 -1.16 -17.45 13.86
CA LEU A 85 0.30 -17.35 13.86
C LEU A 85 0.82 -15.90 13.88
N LEU A 86 -0.06 -14.92 13.63
CA LEU A 86 0.27 -13.50 13.64
C LEU A 86 0.65 -13.05 15.05
N ARG A 87 1.95 -12.93 15.29
CA ARG A 87 2.53 -12.29 16.48
C ARG A 87 3.15 -10.93 16.18
N VAL A 88 3.20 -10.55 14.91
CA VAL A 88 3.77 -9.30 14.41
C VAL A 88 2.73 -8.18 14.38
N ARG A 89 1.43 -8.50 14.22
CA ARG A 89 0.32 -7.54 14.16
C ARG A 89 -0.92 -8.10 14.89
N GLY A 90 -1.59 -7.26 15.67
CA GLY A 90 -2.69 -7.69 16.54
C GLY A 90 -4.09 -7.73 15.91
N GLN A 91 -4.35 -7.01 14.80
CA GLN A 91 -5.68 -6.95 14.16
C GLN A 91 -5.61 -6.60 12.65
N PRO A 92 -6.51 -7.13 11.79
CA PRO A 92 -6.66 -6.70 10.40
C PRO A 92 -7.21 -5.26 10.33
N LEU A 93 -6.67 -4.42 9.45
CA LEU A 93 -7.07 -3.02 9.29
C LEU A 93 -8.48 -2.92 8.67
N ARG A 94 -9.50 -2.62 9.48
CA ARG A 94 -10.89 -2.50 9.00
C ARG A 94 -11.21 -1.20 8.23
N VAL A 95 -10.25 -0.28 8.08
CA VAL A 95 -10.34 0.86 7.14
C VAL A 95 -8.94 1.15 6.60
N MET A 96 -8.72 0.86 5.31
CA MET A 96 -7.43 1.12 4.65
C MET A 96 -7.34 2.56 4.19
N ARG A 97 -6.42 3.30 4.80
CA ARG A 97 -6.05 4.66 4.42
C ARG A 97 -4.58 4.70 4.05
N PHE A 98 -4.25 5.51 3.06
CA PHE A 98 -2.92 5.57 2.47
C PHE A 98 -2.31 6.96 2.60
N VAL A 99 -0.98 7.00 2.64
CA VAL A 99 -0.17 8.17 2.31
C VAL A 99 0.83 7.74 1.26
N ALA A 100 0.83 8.39 0.10
CA ALA A 100 1.71 8.08 -1.01
C ALA A 100 2.90 9.05 -1.03
N ASP A 101 4.09 8.54 -1.34
CA ASP A 101 5.27 9.38 -1.55
C ASP A 101 5.09 10.37 -2.72
N ALA A 102 5.97 11.37 -2.78
CA ALA A 102 5.92 12.45 -3.78
C ALA A 102 5.98 11.95 -5.25
N HIS A 103 6.52 10.75 -5.50
CA HIS A 103 6.65 10.16 -6.83
C HIS A 103 5.45 9.29 -7.23
N LEU A 104 4.49 9.08 -6.33
CA LEU A 104 3.35 8.19 -6.51
C LEU A 104 2.02 8.93 -6.69
N GLY A 105 2.04 10.18 -7.16
CA GLY A 105 0.82 10.98 -7.39
C GLY A 105 -0.21 10.32 -8.31
N GLY A 106 0.26 9.67 -9.37
CA GLY A 106 -0.63 8.92 -10.26
C GLY A 106 -1.30 7.72 -9.57
N LEU A 107 -0.59 7.04 -8.67
CA LEU A 107 -1.17 5.97 -7.84
C LEU A 107 -2.18 6.55 -6.85
N ALA A 108 -1.84 7.65 -6.17
CA ALA A 108 -2.74 8.33 -5.24
C ALA A 108 -4.06 8.73 -5.91
N HIS A 109 -4.01 9.30 -7.12
CA HIS A 109 -5.21 9.62 -7.88
C HIS A 109 -6.06 8.37 -8.20
N LEU A 110 -5.42 7.27 -8.61
CA LEU A 110 -6.13 6.03 -8.93
C LEU A 110 -6.75 5.37 -7.69
N LEU A 111 -6.10 5.44 -6.53
CA LEU A 111 -6.67 4.95 -5.27
C LEU A 111 -7.85 5.81 -4.79
N ARG A 112 -7.76 7.14 -4.93
CA ARG A 112 -8.90 8.04 -4.66
C ARG A 112 -10.08 7.75 -5.58
N MET A 113 -9.79 7.50 -6.86
CA MET A 113 -10.80 7.12 -7.87
C MET A 113 -11.56 5.85 -7.46
N THR A 114 -10.88 4.87 -6.87
CA THR A 114 -11.51 3.64 -6.39
C THR A 114 -12.11 3.74 -4.99
N GLY A 115 -12.01 4.90 -4.34
CA GLY A 115 -12.66 5.20 -3.06
C GLY A 115 -11.79 5.05 -1.82
N PHE A 116 -10.47 4.88 -1.98
CA PHE A 116 -9.56 4.79 -0.85
C PHE A 116 -8.95 6.15 -0.52
N ASP A 117 -9.10 6.55 0.74
CA ASP A 117 -8.53 7.77 1.29
C ASP A 117 -7.01 7.72 1.17
N THR A 118 -6.45 8.53 0.27
CA THR A 118 -5.02 8.56 -0.03
C THR A 118 -4.48 9.97 0.01
N LEU A 119 -3.68 10.29 1.02
CA LEU A 119 -2.96 11.56 1.07
C LEU A 119 -1.77 11.54 0.12
N TYR A 120 -1.52 12.68 -0.51
CA TYR A 120 -0.42 12.89 -1.44
C TYR A 120 -0.22 14.38 -1.61
N ASP A 121 1.04 14.80 -1.52
CA ASP A 121 1.53 16.11 -1.92
C ASP A 121 2.94 15.93 -2.52
N ASN A 122 3.26 16.71 -3.56
CA ASN A 122 4.60 16.70 -4.16
C ASN A 122 5.69 17.21 -3.21
N HIS A 123 5.32 17.95 -2.16
CA HIS A 123 6.24 18.54 -1.19
C HIS A 123 6.33 17.74 0.11
N PHE A 124 5.70 16.57 0.19
CA PHE A 124 5.88 15.70 1.35
C PHE A 124 7.31 15.20 1.42
N GLU A 125 8.01 15.66 2.44
CA GLU A 125 9.28 15.07 2.87
C GLU A 125 9.02 13.78 3.64
N ASP A 126 10.01 12.89 3.67
CA ASP A 126 9.94 11.61 4.38
C ASP A 126 9.54 11.74 5.86
N SER A 127 9.99 12.79 6.54
CA SER A 127 9.63 13.10 7.93
C SER A 127 8.14 13.41 8.09
N GLU A 128 7.57 14.12 7.12
CA GLU A 128 6.15 14.45 7.10
C GLU A 128 5.30 13.22 6.77
N ILE A 129 5.75 12.37 5.84
CA ILE A 129 5.09 11.09 5.53
C ILE A 129 5.07 10.20 6.78
N GLU A 130 6.20 10.07 7.48
CA GLU A 130 6.30 9.30 8.72
C GLU A 130 5.36 9.85 9.79
N ARG A 131 5.33 11.18 9.99
CA ARG A 131 4.43 11.83 10.94
C ARG A 131 2.97 11.55 10.61
N ILE A 132 2.54 11.75 9.35
CA ILE A 132 1.18 11.47 8.88
C ILE A 132 0.83 9.98 9.08
N ALA A 133 1.74 9.08 8.75
CA ALA A 133 1.53 7.63 8.89
C ALA A 133 1.30 7.23 10.35
N VAL A 134 2.06 7.81 11.28
CA VAL A 134 1.94 7.58 12.72
C VAL A 134 0.66 8.19 13.28
N ASP A 135 0.46 9.49 13.06
CA ASP A 135 -0.64 10.26 13.65
C ASP A 135 -2.02 9.78 13.15
N GLU A 136 -2.10 9.42 11.87
CA GLU A 136 -3.35 9.01 11.23
C GLU A 136 -3.44 7.49 11.00
N GLY A 137 -2.45 6.70 11.41
CA GLY A 137 -2.45 5.25 11.19
C GLY A 137 -2.60 4.87 9.71
N ARG A 138 -1.89 5.57 8.82
CA ARG A 138 -1.96 5.36 7.36
C ARG A 138 -0.88 4.39 6.88
N ILE A 139 -1.21 3.61 5.84
CA ILE A 139 -0.26 2.76 5.14
C ILE A 139 0.57 3.64 4.20
N VAL A 140 1.88 3.62 4.37
CA VAL A 140 2.82 4.33 3.51
C VAL A 140 3.02 3.57 2.20
N LEU A 141 2.71 4.21 1.07
CA LEU A 141 3.02 3.69 -0.25
C LEU A 141 4.27 4.41 -0.75
N THR A 142 5.33 3.67 -1.03
CA THR A 142 6.56 4.28 -1.51
C THR A 142 7.39 3.34 -2.36
N ARG A 143 8.27 3.91 -3.19
CA ARG A 143 9.33 3.19 -3.88
C ARG A 143 10.70 3.36 -3.22
N ASP A 144 10.75 4.03 -2.08
CA ASP A 144 11.95 4.21 -1.27
C ASP A 144 11.99 3.20 -0.13
N ARG A 145 13.06 2.41 -0.09
CA ARG A 145 13.29 1.42 0.97
C ARG A 145 13.71 2.08 2.27
N GLU A 146 14.45 3.17 2.21
CA GLU A 146 14.96 3.85 3.39
C GLU A 146 13.83 4.54 4.15
N LEU A 147 12.85 5.10 3.44
CA LEU A 147 11.61 5.57 4.03
C LEU A 147 10.92 4.44 4.82
N LEU A 148 10.73 3.26 4.21
CA LEU A 148 10.07 2.12 4.87
C LEU A 148 10.83 1.54 6.06
N LYS A 149 12.15 1.71 6.13
CA LYS A 149 12.99 1.26 7.27
C LYS A 149 12.90 2.20 8.48
N ARG A 150 12.27 3.38 8.34
CA ARG A 150 12.10 4.31 9.45
C ARG A 150 11.28 3.68 10.58
N ARG A 151 11.71 3.93 11.82
CA ARG A 151 11.15 3.27 13.01
C ARG A 151 9.70 3.64 13.28
N GLY A 152 9.26 4.87 12.93
CA GLY A 152 7.86 5.28 13.10
C GLY A 152 6.91 4.59 12.12
N ILE A 153 7.41 4.15 10.96
CA ILE A 153 6.58 3.50 9.95
C ILE A 153 6.33 2.05 10.34
N THR A 154 5.13 1.79 10.84
CA THR A 154 4.65 0.44 11.19
C THR A 154 3.93 -0.24 10.02
N HIS A 155 3.35 0.58 9.13
CA HIS A 155 2.54 0.14 8.00
C HIS A 155 3.05 0.79 6.73
N GLY A 156 3.60 -0.01 5.83
CA GLY A 156 3.98 0.45 4.51
C GLY A 156 3.99 -0.69 3.50
N CYS A 157 3.96 -0.29 2.23
CA CYS A 157 4.03 -1.14 1.06
C CYS A 157 5.03 -0.53 0.09
N TYR A 158 6.06 -1.31 -0.24
CA TYR A 158 6.94 -0.99 -1.36
C TYR A 158 6.22 -1.23 -2.68
N VAL A 159 6.20 -0.20 -3.54
CA VAL A 159 5.55 -0.26 -4.86
C VAL A 159 6.56 -0.63 -5.93
N ARG A 160 6.41 -1.81 -6.53
CA ARG A 160 7.36 -2.36 -7.51
C ARG A 160 7.12 -1.80 -8.91
N ALA A 161 5.86 -1.70 -9.30
CA ALA A 161 5.48 -1.24 -10.62
C ALA A 161 5.88 0.23 -10.87
N LEU A 162 6.25 0.51 -12.11
CA LEU A 162 6.66 1.86 -12.53
C LEU A 162 5.49 2.73 -12.99
N LYS A 163 4.50 2.11 -13.63
CA LYS A 163 3.36 2.83 -14.26
C LYS A 163 2.17 2.82 -13.32
N SER A 164 1.50 3.96 -13.15
CA SER A 164 0.38 4.12 -12.20
C SER A 164 -0.73 3.07 -12.33
N ARG A 165 -1.10 2.69 -13.56
CA ARG A 165 -2.09 1.62 -13.79
C ARG A 165 -1.62 0.24 -13.30
N GLN A 166 -0.32 -0.05 -13.38
CA GLN A 166 0.24 -1.29 -12.84
C GLN A 166 0.40 -1.21 -11.34
N GLN A 167 0.78 -0.04 -10.80
CA GLN A 167 0.88 0.22 -9.37
C GLN A 167 -0.45 -0.01 -8.66
N VAL A 168 -1.56 0.52 -9.19
CA VAL A 168 -2.87 0.31 -8.56
C VAL A 168 -3.30 -1.16 -8.62
N ARG A 169 -2.99 -1.89 -9.71
CA ARG A 169 -3.25 -3.35 -9.79
C ARG A 169 -2.43 -4.13 -8.77
N GLU A 170 -1.16 -3.80 -8.63
CA GLU A 170 -0.27 -4.39 -7.62
C GLU A 170 -0.83 -4.19 -6.22
N ILE A 171 -1.20 -2.95 -5.87
CA ILE A 171 -1.77 -2.63 -4.55
C ILE A 171 -3.14 -3.29 -4.34
N PHE A 172 -3.99 -3.35 -5.36
CA PHE A 172 -5.29 -4.04 -5.27
C PHE A 172 -5.15 -5.53 -4.99
N ALA A 173 -4.24 -6.20 -5.72
CA ALA A 173 -4.00 -7.62 -5.54
C ALA A 173 -3.32 -7.93 -4.20
N ARG A 174 -2.36 -7.08 -3.80
CA ARG A 174 -1.58 -7.26 -2.58
C ARG A 174 -2.39 -7.02 -1.30
N LEU A 175 -3.31 -6.04 -1.34
CA LEU A 175 -4.10 -5.60 -0.19
C LEU A 175 -5.59 -5.99 -0.28
N ASP A 176 -5.94 -6.93 -1.17
CA ASP A 176 -7.31 -7.39 -1.44
C ASP A 176 -8.37 -6.27 -1.45
N LEU A 177 -8.08 -5.18 -2.18
CA LEU A 177 -8.87 -3.95 -2.11
C LEU A 177 -10.23 -4.06 -2.82
N ALA A 178 -10.42 -5.07 -3.67
CA ALA A 178 -11.57 -5.14 -4.57
C ALA A 178 -12.91 -5.16 -3.82
N GLY A 179 -13.02 -5.94 -2.74
CA GLY A 179 -14.26 -6.07 -1.96
C GLY A 179 -14.65 -4.80 -1.19
N SER A 180 -13.71 -3.89 -0.95
CA SER A 180 -13.92 -2.66 -0.17
C SER A 180 -13.97 -1.39 -1.03
N ALA A 181 -13.81 -1.51 -2.35
CA ALA A 181 -13.77 -0.37 -3.25
C ALA A 181 -15.11 0.39 -3.25
N ARG A 182 -15.04 1.72 -3.20
CA ARG A 182 -16.19 2.64 -3.30
C ARG A 182 -15.94 3.67 -4.39
N PRO A 183 -16.00 3.26 -5.67
CA PRO A 183 -15.52 4.09 -6.76
C PRO A 183 -16.24 5.43 -6.84
N PHE A 184 -15.49 6.48 -7.17
CA PHE A 184 -15.99 7.85 -7.34
C PHE A 184 -16.70 8.43 -6.09
N SER A 185 -16.33 7.95 -4.90
CA SER A 185 -16.78 8.51 -3.62
C SER A 185 -15.89 9.63 -3.08
N LEU A 186 -14.65 9.74 -3.57
CA LEU A 186 -13.67 10.75 -3.17
C LEU A 186 -13.25 11.62 -4.37
N CYS A 187 -12.94 12.87 -4.08
CA CYS A 187 -12.39 13.80 -5.05
C CYS A 187 -10.96 13.39 -5.41
N LEU A 188 -10.67 13.20 -6.71
CA LEU A 188 -9.33 12.81 -7.16
C LEU A 188 -8.26 13.86 -6.79
N ASP A 189 -8.62 15.14 -6.80
CA ASP A 189 -7.68 16.24 -6.50
C ASP A 189 -7.45 16.43 -5.00
N CYS A 190 -8.54 16.50 -4.21
CA CYS A 190 -8.47 16.96 -2.83
C CYS A 190 -8.79 15.89 -1.79
N ASN A 191 -9.09 14.67 -2.22
CA ASN A 191 -9.40 13.52 -1.37
C ASN A 191 -10.64 13.69 -0.47
N ALA A 192 -11.40 14.77 -0.63
CA ALA A 192 -12.63 15.02 0.12
C ALA A 192 -13.79 14.18 -0.44
N PRO A 193 -14.76 13.77 0.40
CA PRO A 193 -15.96 13.07 -0.06
C PRO A 193 -16.71 13.86 -1.14
N LEU A 194 -17.16 13.16 -2.17
CA LEU A 194 -18.03 13.70 -3.20
C LEU A 194 -19.48 13.56 -2.79
N ARG A 195 -20.29 14.57 -3.11
CA ARG A 195 -21.74 14.52 -2.92
C ARG A 195 -22.47 14.65 -4.25
N ALA A 196 -23.67 14.11 -4.30
CA ALA A 196 -24.57 14.33 -5.43
C ALA A 196 -24.90 15.84 -5.55
N LEU A 197 -25.05 16.27 -6.80
CA LEU A 197 -25.45 17.62 -7.18
C LEU A 197 -26.57 17.51 -8.20
N ASP A 198 -27.62 18.29 -7.99
CA ASP A 198 -28.73 18.42 -8.90
C ASP A 198 -28.37 19.28 -10.13
N PRO A 199 -29.08 19.14 -11.26
CA PRO A 199 -28.83 19.97 -12.44
C PRO A 199 -28.92 21.47 -12.15
N SER A 200 -29.84 21.91 -11.28
CA SER A 200 -29.95 23.30 -10.83
C SER A 200 -28.67 23.80 -10.17
N GLY A 201 -28.06 23.02 -9.29
CA GLY A 201 -26.81 23.37 -8.63
C GLY A 201 -25.57 23.23 -9.53
N ALA A 202 -25.69 22.53 -10.66
CA ALA A 202 -24.64 22.44 -11.69
C ALA A 202 -24.71 23.58 -12.71
N ALA A 203 -25.86 24.22 -12.88
CA ALA A 203 -26.04 25.35 -13.80
C ALA A 203 -25.04 26.48 -13.50
N GLY A 204 -24.40 27.02 -14.54
CA GLY A 204 -23.36 28.05 -14.41
C GLY A 204 -22.00 27.55 -13.89
N ARG A 205 -21.87 26.26 -13.53
CA ARG A 205 -20.61 25.63 -13.09
C ARG A 205 -20.09 24.56 -14.07
N VAL A 206 -20.91 24.16 -15.03
CA VAL A 206 -20.56 23.26 -16.14
C VAL A 206 -20.99 23.90 -17.48
N PRO A 207 -20.38 23.53 -18.61
CA PRO A 207 -20.81 24.02 -19.92
C PRO A 207 -22.27 23.65 -20.23
N ASP A 208 -23.01 24.52 -20.92
CA ASP A 208 -24.45 24.32 -21.22
C ASP A 208 -24.72 23.02 -21.98
N GLY A 209 -23.84 22.64 -22.91
CA GLY A 209 -23.94 21.38 -23.64
C GLY A 209 -23.84 20.13 -22.75
N VAL A 210 -23.14 20.22 -21.62
CA VAL A 210 -23.08 19.16 -20.60
C VAL A 210 -24.38 19.16 -19.80
N LEU A 211 -24.85 20.33 -19.37
CA LEU A 211 -26.10 20.47 -18.60
C LEU A 211 -27.31 19.94 -19.38
N ALA A 212 -27.34 20.15 -20.70
CA ALA A 212 -28.39 19.62 -21.56
C ALA A 212 -28.38 18.09 -21.64
N ARG A 213 -27.19 17.46 -21.69
CA ARG A 213 -27.00 16.03 -21.96
C ARG A 213 -26.95 15.14 -20.72
N HIS A 214 -26.62 15.69 -19.56
CA HIS A 214 -26.42 14.93 -18.33
C HIS A 214 -27.47 15.31 -17.28
N ARG A 215 -27.82 14.35 -16.43
CA ARG A 215 -28.80 14.52 -15.33
C ARG A 215 -28.19 14.28 -13.95
N SER A 216 -27.06 13.60 -13.90
CA SER A 216 -26.34 13.26 -12.67
C SER A 216 -25.03 14.01 -12.62
N PHE A 217 -24.85 14.79 -11.54
CA PHE A 217 -23.63 15.51 -11.25
C PHE A 217 -23.16 15.15 -9.85
N VAL A 218 -21.85 15.21 -9.64
CA VAL A 218 -21.25 15.12 -8.31
C VAL A 218 -20.34 16.32 -8.10
N THR A 219 -20.20 16.77 -6.86
CA THR A 219 -19.37 17.92 -6.54
C THR A 219 -18.54 17.68 -5.28
N CYS A 220 -17.39 18.36 -5.23
CA CYS A 220 -16.53 18.39 -4.07
C CYS A 220 -16.72 19.73 -3.35
N ASP A 221 -17.09 19.72 -2.08
CA ASP A 221 -17.29 20.96 -1.32
C ASP A 221 -15.97 21.69 -1.00
N ARG A 222 -14.83 20.99 -1.08
CA ARG A 222 -13.50 21.58 -0.85
C ARG A 222 -12.98 22.35 -2.06
N CYS A 223 -12.88 21.71 -3.23
CA CYS A 223 -12.38 22.37 -4.45
C CYS A 223 -13.48 22.98 -5.34
N ARG A 224 -14.76 22.77 -4.99
CA ARG A 224 -15.94 23.26 -5.69
C ARG A 224 -16.05 22.81 -7.15
N ARG A 225 -15.27 21.81 -7.57
CA ARG A 225 -15.38 21.19 -8.90
C ARG A 225 -16.68 20.39 -9.02
N VAL A 226 -17.20 20.32 -10.23
CA VAL A 226 -18.37 19.51 -10.61
C VAL A 226 -17.89 18.45 -11.60
N PHE A 227 -18.31 17.21 -11.39
CA PHE A 227 -17.99 16.07 -12.23
C PHE A 227 -19.28 15.43 -12.77
N TRP A 228 -19.18 14.80 -13.93
CA TRP A 228 -20.30 14.15 -14.63
C TRP A 228 -19.79 12.96 -15.44
N GLU A 229 -20.71 12.11 -15.90
CA GLU A 229 -20.41 10.88 -16.65
C GLU A 229 -20.09 11.15 -18.12
N GLY A 230 -18.93 11.77 -18.37
CA GLY A 230 -18.39 11.99 -19.71
C GLY A 230 -17.55 10.81 -20.26
N SER A 231 -16.90 11.02 -21.41
CA SER A 231 -15.95 10.05 -21.99
C SER A 231 -14.81 9.70 -21.04
N HIS A 232 -14.24 10.70 -20.35
CA HIS A 232 -13.19 10.48 -19.36
C HIS A 232 -13.65 9.59 -18.20
N TRP A 233 -14.88 9.78 -17.72
CA TRP A 233 -15.48 8.93 -16.70
C TRP A 233 -15.62 7.48 -17.18
N ARG A 234 -16.00 7.24 -18.43
CA ARG A 234 -16.11 5.89 -18.98
C ARG A 234 -14.75 5.17 -19.02
N CYS A 235 -13.69 5.88 -19.39
CA CYS A 235 -12.32 5.32 -19.35
C CYS A 235 -11.88 4.98 -17.92
N MET A 236 -12.17 5.85 -16.96
CA MET A 236 -11.91 5.60 -15.53
C MET A 236 -12.72 4.41 -15.03
N ARG A 237 -14.01 4.34 -15.36
CA ARG A 237 -14.93 3.26 -14.99
C ARG A 237 -14.43 1.91 -15.50
N ALA A 238 -13.98 1.83 -16.75
CA ALA A 238 -13.42 0.58 -17.30
C ALA A 238 -12.21 0.06 -16.50
N LEU A 239 -11.33 0.95 -16.03
CA LEU A 239 -10.21 0.54 -15.17
C LEU A 239 -10.69 0.11 -13.77
N VAL A 240 -11.67 0.81 -13.20
CA VAL A 240 -12.27 0.41 -11.92
C VAL A 240 -12.89 -0.99 -12.03
N ASP A 241 -13.67 -1.23 -13.07
CA ASP A 241 -14.34 -2.51 -13.29
C ASP A 241 -13.32 -3.64 -13.48
N GLU A 242 -12.23 -3.37 -14.22
CA GLU A 242 -11.08 -4.28 -14.35
C GLU A 242 -10.47 -4.63 -12.98
N LEU A 243 -10.26 -3.64 -12.12
CA LEU A 243 -9.65 -3.83 -10.79
C LEU A 243 -10.56 -4.59 -9.82
N VAL A 244 -11.87 -4.34 -9.87
CA VAL A 244 -12.85 -4.98 -8.98
C VAL A 244 -13.19 -6.39 -9.46
N GLN A 245 -13.25 -6.64 -10.76
CA GLN A 245 -13.54 -7.97 -11.32
C GLN A 245 -12.31 -8.87 -11.40
N GLY A 246 -11.12 -8.30 -11.65
CA GLY A 246 -9.87 -9.04 -11.81
C GLY A 246 -9.30 -9.66 -10.53
N ALA A 247 -9.81 -9.28 -9.35
CA ALA A 247 -9.43 -9.91 -8.08
C ALA A 247 -10.05 -11.31 -7.87
N GLY A 248 -10.97 -11.75 -8.75
CA GLY A 248 -11.69 -13.02 -8.65
C GLY A 248 -11.20 -14.15 -9.54
N THR A 249 -10.16 -13.96 -10.36
CA THR A 249 -9.72 -14.97 -11.33
C THR A 249 -8.22 -15.23 -11.24
N ASP A 250 -7.85 -16.16 -10.37
CA ASP A 250 -6.59 -16.91 -10.47
C ASP A 250 -6.91 -18.19 -11.28
N PRO A 251 -6.45 -18.35 -12.53
CA PRO A 251 -6.36 -19.68 -13.11
C PRO A 251 -5.15 -20.35 -12.44
N GLY A 252 -5.41 -21.43 -11.71
CA GLY A 252 -4.38 -22.20 -11.00
C GLY A 252 -3.30 -22.80 -11.88
#